data_AF-A0A2T3AB05-F1
#
_entry.id   AF-A0A2T3AB05-F1
#
_cell.length_a   1.000
_cell.length_b   1.000
_cell.length_c   1.000
_cell.angle_alpha   90.00
_cell.angle_beta   90.00
_cell.angle_gamma   90.00
#
_symmetry.space_group_name_H-M   'P 1'
#
loop_
_entity.id
_entity.type
_entity.pdbx_description
1 polymer ?
#
loop_
_entity_poly.entity_id
_entity_poly.type
_entity_poly.pdbx_seq_one_letter_code
_entity_poly.pdbx_strand_id
1 'polypeptide(L)'
;MADAAVASAAETLEQIQARHRKEAKDLQGRMTSKKKNATKKTRKGINDECAEMERLMKERHAEEVLRVNGEGDKDQEQEEREQEESADDVAEKLSAVSLTTPQSNTMAPATGATNSQTPGKKRNRQKERLARRAAEQEAAAIAAEQEAATMTDHRGVERKQMQGTFEKHGLREHEIRPDGHCLFSAVADQLAQVDVPLDTGSGDGSKEAPYKTVRRRAAGYIEAHGDVYAGFLEEDLGSYVAKMRDTAEWGGQLELLALANVYGVEIHVVQDRDTEVIQPSDDGHDKQEGDKKRIWLAYYRHGYGLGEHYNSLRKVA
;
A
#
# COMPACT_ATOMS: atom_id res chain seq x y z
N MET A 1 -63.32 -20.16 -1.83
CA MET A 1 -62.52 -19.10 -1.19
C MET A 1 -61.36 -19.81 -0.49
N ALA A 2 -60.09 -19.60 -0.77
CA ALA A 2 -59.43 -18.43 -1.34
C ALA A 2 -58.34 -18.83 -2.34
N ASP A 3 -58.17 -17.93 -3.31
CA ASP A 3 -57.10 -17.81 -4.28
C ASP A 3 -55.77 -17.44 -3.57
N ALA A 4 -54.65 -18.01 -3.99
CA ALA A 4 -53.32 -17.55 -3.61
C ALA A 4 -52.35 -17.90 -4.75
N ALA A 5 -52.32 -17.00 -5.73
CA ALA A 5 -51.42 -17.00 -6.87
C ALA A 5 -49.95 -17.15 -6.45
N VAL A 6 -49.27 -18.05 -7.16
CA VAL A 6 -47.80 -18.15 -7.21
C VAL A 6 -47.27 -16.91 -7.91
N ALA A 7 -46.90 -15.88 -7.15
CA ALA A 7 -46.14 -14.75 -7.66
C ALA A 7 -44.66 -15.15 -7.76
N SER A 8 -44.23 -15.49 -8.97
CA SER A 8 -42.82 -15.48 -9.36
C SER A 8 -42.22 -14.13 -8.93
N ALA A 9 -41.32 -14.13 -7.96
CA ALA A 9 -40.58 -12.92 -7.58
C ALA A 9 -39.81 -12.44 -8.83
N ALA A 10 -40.26 -11.33 -9.43
CA ALA A 10 -39.55 -10.71 -10.52
C ALA A 10 -38.17 -10.26 -10.00
N GLU A 11 -37.09 -10.76 -10.61
CA GLU A 11 -35.73 -10.29 -10.31
C GLU A 11 -35.66 -8.78 -10.56
N THR A 12 -35.10 -8.02 -9.63
CA THR A 12 -34.92 -6.57 -9.80
C THR A 12 -33.84 -6.28 -10.86
N LEU A 13 -33.87 -5.09 -11.47
CA LEU A 13 -32.85 -4.67 -12.45
C LEU A 13 -31.41 -4.83 -11.90
N GLU A 14 -31.22 -4.45 -10.63
CA GLU A 14 -29.92 -4.58 -9.94
C GLU A 14 -29.49 -6.05 -9.77
N GLN A 15 -30.44 -6.96 -9.47
CA GLN A 15 -30.17 -8.40 -9.38
C GLN A 15 -29.81 -8.99 -10.75
N ILE A 16 -30.47 -8.53 -11.82
CA ILE A 16 -30.17 -8.94 -13.21
C ILE A 16 -28.78 -8.47 -13.61
N GLN A 17 -28.44 -7.20 -13.38
CA GLN A 17 -27.10 -6.66 -13.67
C GLN A 17 -26.01 -7.37 -12.85
N ALA A 18 -26.25 -7.69 -11.57
CA ALA A 18 -25.29 -8.43 -10.75
C ALA A 18 -25.06 -9.86 -11.27
N ARG A 19 -26.13 -10.54 -11.72
CA ARG A 19 -26.04 -11.86 -12.37
C ARG A 19 -25.27 -11.76 -13.70
N HIS A 20 -25.52 -10.72 -14.51
CA HIS A 20 -24.81 -10.49 -15.77
C HIS A 20 -23.31 -10.34 -15.57
N ARG A 21 -22.88 -9.53 -14.59
CA ARG A 21 -21.45 -9.38 -14.23
C ARG A 21 -20.81 -10.72 -13.85
N LYS A 22 -21.52 -11.57 -13.11
CA LYS A 22 -21.03 -12.90 -12.71
C LYS A 22 -20.92 -13.84 -13.90
N GLU A 23 -21.94 -13.89 -14.76
CA GLU A 23 -21.96 -14.72 -15.95
C GLU A 23 -20.86 -14.31 -16.96
N ALA A 24 -20.59 -13.01 -17.10
CA ALA A 24 -19.51 -12.50 -17.94
C ALA A 24 -18.13 -12.97 -17.45
N LYS A 25 -17.87 -12.87 -16.14
CA LYS A 25 -16.62 -13.32 -15.52
C LYS A 25 -16.41 -14.83 -15.67
N ASP A 26 -17.47 -15.62 -15.43
CA ASP A 26 -17.42 -17.07 -15.59
C ASP A 26 -17.19 -17.49 -17.05
N LEU A 27 -17.78 -16.76 -18.00
CA LEU A 27 -17.58 -17.00 -19.43
C LEU A 27 -16.14 -16.71 -19.87
N GLN A 28 -15.57 -15.58 -19.43
CA GLN A 28 -14.19 -15.21 -19.72
C GLN A 28 -13.20 -16.27 -19.18
N GLY A 29 -13.46 -16.82 -17.99
CA GLY A 29 -12.71 -17.94 -17.42
C GLY A 29 -12.78 -19.20 -18.28
N ARG A 30 -13.98 -19.58 -18.75
CA ARG A 30 -14.17 -20.74 -19.65
C ARG A 30 -13.48 -20.55 -20.99
N MET A 31 -13.57 -19.36 -21.57
CA MET A 31 -12.90 -19.01 -22.83
C MET A 31 -11.38 -19.09 -22.72
N THR A 32 -10.82 -18.56 -21.63
CA THR A 32 -9.38 -18.62 -21.37
C THR A 32 -8.90 -20.07 -21.27
N SER A 33 -9.66 -20.92 -20.55
CA SER A 33 -9.36 -22.36 -20.45
C SER A 33 -9.44 -23.07 -21.82
N LYS A 34 -10.51 -22.83 -22.58
CA LYS A 34 -10.68 -23.38 -23.94
C LYS A 34 -9.55 -22.95 -24.89
N LYS A 35 -9.19 -21.67 -24.90
CA LYS A 35 -8.10 -21.13 -25.73
C LYS A 35 -6.74 -21.73 -25.34
N LYS A 36 -6.47 -21.95 -24.04
CA LYS A 36 -5.25 -22.60 -23.56
C LYS A 36 -5.14 -24.06 -23.99
N ASN A 37 -6.26 -24.79 -24.00
CA ASN A 37 -6.31 -26.20 -24.43
C ASN A 37 -6.38 -26.39 -25.96
N ALA A 38 -6.38 -25.30 -26.74
CA ALA A 38 -6.49 -25.34 -28.19
C ALA A 38 -5.17 -25.71 -28.89
N THR A 39 -5.21 -26.77 -29.70
CA THR A 39 -4.10 -27.15 -30.60
C THR A 39 -4.05 -26.27 -31.85
N LYS A 40 -2.92 -26.26 -32.57
CA LYS A 40 -2.75 -25.47 -33.81
C LYS A 40 -3.82 -25.76 -34.87
N LYS A 41 -4.36 -26.98 -34.92
CA LYS A 41 -5.41 -27.39 -35.88
C LYS A 41 -6.82 -26.96 -35.43
N THR A 42 -7.07 -26.84 -34.12
CA THR A 42 -8.39 -26.53 -33.55
C THR A 42 -8.55 -25.08 -33.09
N ARG A 43 -7.47 -24.29 -33.10
CA ARG A 43 -7.44 -22.90 -32.61
C ARG A 43 -8.43 -21.95 -33.29
N LYS A 44 -8.61 -22.09 -34.61
CA LYS A 44 -9.58 -21.26 -35.35
C LYS A 44 -11.02 -21.56 -34.89
N GLY A 45 -11.41 -22.83 -34.89
CA GLY A 45 -12.75 -23.25 -34.42
C GLY A 45 -13.02 -22.88 -32.96
N ILE A 46 -12.03 -23.01 -32.08
CA ILE A 46 -12.16 -22.62 -30.67
C ILE A 46 -12.30 -21.10 -30.51
N ASN A 47 -11.61 -20.30 -31.33
CA ASN A 47 -11.78 -18.85 -31.31
C ASN A 47 -13.16 -18.42 -31.85
N ASP A 48 -13.64 -19.07 -32.91
CA ASP A 48 -14.96 -18.81 -33.47
C ASP A 48 -16.07 -19.21 -32.48
N GLU A 49 -15.94 -20.36 -31.81
CA GLU A 49 -16.83 -20.78 -30.71
C GLU A 49 -16.84 -19.77 -29.55
N CYS A 50 -15.66 -19.26 -29.18
CA CYS A 50 -15.53 -18.25 -28.12
C CYS A 50 -16.25 -16.94 -28.46
N ALA A 51 -16.09 -16.47 -29.70
CA ALA A 51 -16.77 -15.27 -30.18
C ALA A 51 -18.29 -15.45 -30.21
N GLU A 52 -18.77 -16.63 -30.62
CA GLU A 52 -20.20 -16.92 -30.64
C GLU A 52 -20.79 -17.02 -29.23
N MET A 53 -20.07 -17.63 -28.28
CA MET A 53 -20.50 -17.69 -26.88
C MET A 53 -20.61 -16.29 -26.23
N GLU A 54 -19.69 -15.36 -26.53
CA GLU A 54 -19.79 -13.97 -26.07
C GLU A 54 -20.97 -13.24 -26.71
N ARG A 55 -21.19 -13.44 -28.01
CA ARG A 55 -22.28 -12.80 -28.75
C ARG A 55 -23.64 -13.21 -28.18
N LEU A 56 -23.87 -14.51 -28.00
CA LEU A 56 -25.12 -15.05 -27.46
C LEU A 56 -25.37 -14.59 -26.02
N MET A 57 -24.32 -14.49 -25.21
CA MET A 57 -24.44 -14.01 -23.83
C MET A 57 -24.87 -12.54 -23.78
N LYS A 58 -24.22 -11.68 -24.57
CA LYS A 58 -24.55 -10.25 -24.68
C LYS A 58 -25.95 -10.01 -25.25
N GLU A 59 -26.36 -10.79 -26.24
CA GLU A 59 -27.70 -10.74 -26.83
C GLU A 59 -28.77 -11.08 -25.79
N ARG A 60 -28.59 -12.18 -25.03
CA ARG A 60 -29.49 -12.54 -23.93
C ARG A 60 -29.53 -11.48 -22.82
N HIS A 61 -28.39 -10.92 -22.42
CA HIS A 61 -28.34 -9.88 -21.39
C HIS A 61 -29.08 -8.62 -21.84
N ALA A 62 -28.91 -8.21 -23.09
CA ALA A 62 -29.64 -7.09 -23.67
C ALA A 62 -31.16 -7.33 -23.71
N GLU A 63 -31.60 -8.54 -24.08
CA GLU A 63 -33.02 -8.92 -24.03
C GLU A 63 -33.59 -8.94 -22.61
N GLU A 64 -32.82 -9.43 -21.63
CA GLU A 64 -33.23 -9.47 -20.22
C GLU A 64 -33.36 -8.06 -19.63
N VAL A 65 -32.45 -7.14 -19.97
CA VAL A 65 -32.54 -5.72 -19.59
C VAL A 65 -33.72 -5.04 -20.30
N LEU A 66 -33.89 -5.24 -21.61
CA LEU A 66 -35.02 -4.68 -22.36
C LEU A 66 -36.37 -5.14 -21.81
N ARG A 67 -36.47 -6.39 -21.36
CA ARG A 67 -37.69 -6.96 -20.78
C ARG A 67 -38.03 -6.36 -19.42
N VAL A 68 -37.03 -5.99 -18.62
CA VAL A 68 -37.23 -5.41 -17.28
C VAL A 68 -37.33 -3.89 -17.29
N ASN A 69 -36.68 -3.22 -18.24
CA ASN A 69 -36.78 -1.78 -18.46
C ASN A 69 -38.03 -1.38 -19.28
N GLY A 70 -38.91 -2.35 -19.56
CA GLY A 70 -40.08 -2.23 -20.45
C GLY A 70 -41.34 -1.59 -19.86
N GLU A 71 -41.27 -0.96 -18.68
CA GLU A 71 -42.29 -0.04 -18.17
C GLU A 71 -41.64 1.09 -17.36
N GLY A 72 -41.37 2.23 -18.01
CA GLY A 72 -41.05 3.49 -17.33
C GLY A 72 -39.65 4.05 -17.62
N ASP A 73 -39.67 5.16 -18.35
CA ASP A 73 -38.63 6.19 -18.47
C ASP A 73 -37.42 5.91 -19.38
N LYS A 74 -37.48 6.55 -20.55
CA LYS A 74 -36.40 6.65 -21.53
C LYS A 74 -35.50 7.81 -21.15
N ASP A 75 -34.64 7.67 -20.14
CA ASP A 75 -33.59 8.68 -19.87
C ASP A 75 -32.33 8.12 -19.16
N GLN A 76 -32.02 6.81 -19.29
CA GLN A 76 -30.80 6.20 -18.72
C GLN A 76 -29.97 5.36 -19.71
N GLU A 77 -30.03 5.64 -21.01
CA GLU A 77 -29.23 4.88 -22.00
C GLU A 77 -27.79 5.41 -22.22
N GLN A 78 -27.31 6.39 -21.43
CA GLN A 78 -26.02 7.03 -21.70
C GLN A 78 -24.92 6.81 -20.64
N GLU A 79 -25.22 6.20 -19.48
CA GLU A 79 -24.22 6.07 -18.40
C GLU A 79 -23.62 4.66 -18.21
N GLU A 80 -24.25 3.58 -18.69
CA GLU A 80 -23.73 2.21 -18.44
C GLU A 80 -22.83 1.63 -19.54
N ARG A 81 -22.70 2.28 -20.70
CA ARG A 81 -21.76 1.84 -21.75
C ARG A 81 -20.28 2.16 -21.46
N GLU A 82 -19.98 2.86 -20.37
CA GLU A 82 -18.61 3.29 -20.05
C GLU A 82 -17.91 2.47 -18.96
N GLN A 83 -18.58 1.50 -18.30
CA GLN A 83 -17.97 0.74 -17.19
C GLN A 83 -17.43 -0.66 -17.56
N GLU A 84 -17.89 -1.30 -18.64
CA GLU A 84 -17.38 -2.66 -19.01
C GLU A 84 -16.12 -2.67 -19.90
N GLU A 85 -15.72 -1.56 -20.53
CA GLU A 85 -14.48 -1.52 -21.34
C GLU A 85 -13.20 -1.29 -20.50
N SER A 86 -13.31 -1.16 -19.17
CA SER A 86 -12.16 -0.87 -18.29
C SER A 86 -11.46 -2.12 -17.71
N ALA A 87 -12.03 -3.32 -17.86
CA ALA A 87 -11.53 -4.53 -17.20
C ALA A 87 -10.74 -5.50 -18.11
N ASP A 88 -10.70 -5.30 -19.44
CA ASP A 88 -10.02 -6.24 -20.37
C ASP A 88 -8.61 -5.77 -20.82
N ASP A 89 -8.21 -4.51 -20.58
CA ASP A 89 -6.94 -3.94 -21.11
C ASP A 89 -5.75 -4.02 -20.12
N VAL A 90 -5.90 -4.75 -19.00
CA VAL A 90 -4.84 -4.98 -18.01
C VAL A 90 -4.08 -6.31 -18.20
N ALA A 91 -4.61 -7.24 -18.99
CA ALA A 91 -3.99 -8.55 -19.21
C ALA A 91 -3.06 -8.63 -20.44
N GLU A 92 -3.14 -7.69 -21.39
CA GLU A 92 -2.33 -7.72 -22.63
C GLU A 92 -1.03 -6.92 -22.55
N LYS A 93 -0.77 -6.19 -21.45
CA LYS A 93 0.39 -5.28 -21.31
C LYS A 93 1.65 -5.89 -20.67
N LEU A 94 1.69 -7.21 -20.45
CA LEU A 94 2.87 -7.89 -19.89
C LEU A 94 3.77 -8.58 -20.95
N SER A 95 3.47 -8.48 -22.25
CA SER A 95 4.18 -9.25 -23.29
C SER A 95 5.04 -8.43 -24.27
N ALA A 96 5.10 -7.11 -24.16
CA ALA A 96 5.76 -6.26 -25.16
C ALA A 96 6.92 -5.40 -24.65
N VAL A 97 7.63 -5.83 -23.61
CA VAL A 97 8.94 -5.24 -23.26
C VAL A 97 10.02 -5.93 -24.09
N SER A 98 10.50 -5.27 -25.14
CA SER A 98 11.82 -5.50 -25.71
C SER A 98 12.45 -4.21 -26.22
N LEU A 99 13.71 -4.04 -25.82
CA LEU A 99 14.56 -2.88 -25.97
C LEU A 99 14.92 -2.61 -27.44
N THR A 100 15.05 -1.33 -27.81
CA THR A 100 16.20 -0.80 -28.58
C THR A 100 16.18 0.74 -28.64
N THR A 101 17.37 1.30 -28.43
CA THR A 101 17.75 2.73 -28.31
C THR A 101 17.87 3.45 -29.67
N PRO A 102 18.04 4.79 -29.71
CA PRO A 102 17.54 5.68 -30.76
C PRO A 102 18.58 6.11 -31.81
N GLN A 103 18.12 6.57 -32.98
CA GLN A 103 18.88 7.46 -33.85
C GLN A 103 18.02 8.60 -34.42
N SER A 104 18.72 9.70 -34.69
CA SER A 104 18.32 11.09 -34.58
C SER A 104 17.91 11.77 -35.89
N ASN A 105 17.00 12.72 -35.75
CA ASN A 105 16.81 13.99 -36.48
C ASN A 105 17.77 14.38 -37.63
N THR A 106 17.17 14.84 -38.73
CA THR A 106 17.55 16.09 -39.43
C THR A 106 16.33 16.76 -40.07
N MET A 107 16.21 18.09 -39.89
CA MET A 107 15.14 18.98 -40.37
C MET A 107 15.47 19.64 -41.73
N ALA A 108 14.45 19.72 -42.61
CA ALA A 108 13.97 20.89 -43.42
C ALA A 108 14.88 21.59 -44.47
N PRO A 109 14.37 22.47 -45.38
CA PRO A 109 13.01 22.67 -45.94
C PRO A 109 12.92 22.97 -47.48
N ALA A 110 11.66 23.08 -47.95
CA ALA A 110 11.13 24.00 -48.99
C ALA A 110 11.29 23.71 -50.49
N THR A 111 10.17 23.47 -51.18
CA THR A 111 9.46 24.44 -52.07
C THR A 111 8.44 23.69 -52.95
N GLY A 112 7.33 24.35 -53.30
CA GLY A 112 6.42 23.87 -54.35
C GLY A 112 4.95 23.93 -53.99
N ALA A 113 4.33 25.07 -54.21
CA ALA A 113 2.89 25.21 -54.24
C ALA A 113 2.29 24.37 -55.38
N THR A 114 1.22 23.63 -55.11
CA THR A 114 0.17 23.40 -56.10
C THR A 114 -1.15 23.10 -55.39
N ASN A 115 -2.13 23.90 -55.78
CA ASN A 115 -3.52 23.87 -55.42
C ASN A 115 -4.14 22.55 -55.92
N SER A 116 -4.55 21.66 -55.01
CA SER A 116 -5.53 20.64 -55.32
C SER A 116 -6.42 20.40 -54.11
N GLN A 117 -7.70 20.77 -54.29
CA GLN A 117 -8.78 20.43 -53.39
C GLN A 117 -8.82 18.90 -53.27
N THR A 118 -8.49 18.39 -52.08
CA THR A 118 -8.65 16.98 -51.72
C THR A 118 -9.75 16.87 -50.65
N PRO A 119 -10.63 15.86 -50.76
CA PRO A 119 -11.80 15.73 -49.90
C PRO A 119 -11.37 15.46 -48.46
N GLY A 120 -12.08 16.11 -47.53
CA GLY A 120 -11.74 16.21 -46.10
C GLY A 120 -11.09 14.96 -45.51
N LYS A 121 -9.83 15.10 -45.10
CA LYS A 121 -9.07 14.08 -44.38
C LYS A 121 -9.85 13.76 -43.10
N LYS A 122 -10.54 12.61 -43.08
CA LYS A 122 -11.31 12.15 -41.92
C LYS A 122 -10.42 12.25 -40.68
N ARG A 123 -10.78 13.19 -39.79
CA ARG A 123 -10.10 13.46 -38.53
C ARG A 123 -9.99 12.13 -37.79
N ASN A 124 -8.76 11.68 -37.51
CA ASN A 124 -8.54 10.36 -36.94
C ASN A 124 -8.99 10.36 -35.48
N ARG A 125 -10.28 10.07 -35.27
CA ARG A 125 -11.01 10.13 -34.00
C ARG A 125 -10.34 9.31 -32.88
N GLN A 126 -9.56 8.27 -33.24
CA GLN A 126 -8.74 7.51 -32.30
C GLN A 126 -7.54 8.31 -31.77
N LYS A 127 -6.87 9.09 -32.64
CA LYS A 127 -5.75 9.96 -32.23
C LYS A 127 -6.22 11.08 -31.31
N GLU A 128 -7.41 11.62 -31.57
CA GLU A 128 -8.04 12.66 -30.75
C GLU A 128 -8.45 12.13 -29.36
N ARG A 129 -8.99 10.90 -29.29
CA ARG A 129 -9.29 10.24 -28.01
C ARG A 129 -8.04 9.92 -27.19
N LEU A 130 -6.97 9.45 -27.83
CA LEU A 130 -5.70 9.18 -27.15
C LEU A 130 -5.06 10.47 -26.63
N ALA A 131 -5.09 11.54 -27.43
CA ALA A 131 -4.59 12.85 -27.02
C ALA A 131 -5.40 13.42 -25.84
N ARG A 132 -6.73 13.22 -25.82
CA ARG A 132 -7.60 13.63 -24.69
C ARG A 132 -7.27 12.87 -23.41
N ARG A 133 -7.09 11.54 -23.49
CA ARG A 133 -6.71 10.72 -22.32
C ARG A 133 -5.30 11.06 -21.81
N ALA A 134 -4.35 11.31 -22.71
CA ALA A 134 -3.00 11.73 -22.33
C ALA A 134 -3.03 13.10 -21.64
N ALA A 135 -3.79 14.06 -22.18
CA ALA A 135 -3.98 15.38 -21.57
C ALA A 135 -4.69 15.29 -20.21
N GLU A 136 -5.65 14.38 -20.04
CA GLU A 136 -6.34 14.14 -18.77
C GLU A 136 -5.42 13.49 -17.72
N GLN A 137 -4.57 12.54 -18.13
CA GLN A 137 -3.55 11.96 -17.25
C GLN A 137 -2.47 12.96 -16.86
N GLU A 138 -2.03 13.79 -17.81
CA GLU A 138 -1.08 14.88 -17.55
C GLU A 138 -1.70 15.93 -16.64
N ALA A 139 -2.96 16.31 -16.86
CA ALA A 139 -3.69 17.23 -15.97
C ALA A 139 -3.91 16.63 -14.58
N ALA A 140 -4.22 15.35 -14.46
CA ALA A 140 -4.35 14.65 -13.18
C ALA A 140 -2.99 14.53 -12.46
N ALA A 141 -1.90 14.29 -13.20
CA ALA A 141 -0.56 14.25 -12.64
C ALA A 141 -0.11 15.64 -12.15
N ILE A 142 -0.39 16.70 -12.93
CA ILE A 142 -0.12 18.09 -12.54
C ILE A 142 -0.98 18.48 -11.32
N ALA A 143 -2.26 18.09 -11.29
CA ALA A 143 -3.13 18.34 -10.14
C ALA A 143 -2.62 17.61 -8.89
N ALA A 144 -2.23 16.33 -9.02
CA ALA A 144 -1.63 15.56 -7.92
C ALA A 144 -0.28 16.16 -7.47
N GLU A 145 0.53 16.67 -8.39
CA GLU A 145 1.80 17.34 -8.07
C GLU A 145 1.56 18.70 -7.39
N GLN A 146 0.55 19.46 -7.81
CA GLN A 146 0.14 20.71 -7.17
C GLN A 146 -0.45 20.48 -5.77
N GLU A 147 -1.26 19.43 -5.59
CA GLU A 147 -1.76 19.00 -4.28
C GLU A 147 -0.61 18.55 -3.37
N ALA A 148 0.34 17.76 -3.88
CA ALA A 148 1.53 17.34 -3.14
C ALA A 148 2.47 18.52 -2.80
N ALA A 149 2.62 19.49 -3.70
CA ALA A 149 3.42 20.69 -3.46
C ALA A 149 2.77 21.65 -2.45
N THR A 150 1.45 21.60 -2.31
CA THR A 150 0.70 22.37 -1.30
C THR A 150 0.74 21.67 0.07
N MET A 151 1.02 20.36 0.10
CA MET A 151 1.22 19.62 1.34
C MET A 151 2.49 20.13 2.03
N THR A 152 2.33 20.61 3.27
CA THR A 152 3.48 21.05 4.06
C THR A 152 4.39 19.84 4.30
N ASP A 153 5.69 19.97 4.00
CA ASP A 153 6.69 18.92 4.29
C ASP A 153 6.92 18.82 5.80
N HIS A 154 5.97 18.22 6.51
CA HIS A 154 6.02 18.05 7.94
C HIS A 154 7.26 17.26 8.36
N ARG A 155 7.64 16.23 7.58
CA ARG A 155 8.87 15.45 7.78
C ARG A 155 10.12 16.33 7.73
N GLY A 156 10.25 17.16 6.71
CA GLY A 156 11.38 18.06 6.55
C GLY A 156 11.45 19.12 7.64
N VAL A 157 10.30 19.60 8.11
CA VAL A 157 10.21 20.55 9.23
C VAL A 157 10.62 19.88 10.55
N GLU A 158 10.09 18.71 10.89
CA GLU A 158 10.46 17.94 12.09
C GLU A 158 11.96 17.60 12.09
N ARG A 159 12.47 17.08 10.96
CA ARG A 159 13.90 16.77 10.81
C ARG A 159 14.79 17.99 11.00
N LYS A 160 14.42 19.15 10.42
CA LYS A 160 15.19 20.40 10.59
C LYS A 160 15.23 20.85 12.05
N GLN A 161 14.17 20.62 12.82
CA GLN A 161 14.14 20.97 14.24
C GLN A 161 15.09 20.08 15.05
N MET A 162 15.12 18.78 14.76
CA MET A 162 15.99 17.82 15.45
C MET A 162 17.47 17.89 15.03
N GLN A 163 17.76 18.45 13.85
CA GLN A 163 19.11 18.56 13.29
C GLN A 163 20.10 19.22 14.26
N GLY A 164 19.68 20.26 15.00
CA GLY A 164 20.55 20.91 15.99
C GLY A 164 20.96 19.98 17.13
N THR A 165 20.05 19.12 17.59
CA THR A 165 20.34 18.07 18.59
C THR A 165 21.25 17.00 18.00
N PHE A 166 21.03 16.60 16.75
CA PHE A 166 21.89 15.62 16.08
C PHE A 166 23.33 16.12 15.99
N GLU A 167 23.55 17.37 15.54
CA GLU A 167 24.87 17.98 15.44
C GLU A 167 25.54 18.13 16.81
N LYS A 168 24.80 18.62 17.81
CA LYS A 168 25.29 18.80 19.18
C LYS A 168 25.81 17.48 19.78
N HIS A 169 25.16 16.37 19.49
CA HIS A 169 25.50 15.05 20.04
C HIS A 169 26.33 14.18 19.09
N GLY A 170 26.73 14.69 17.92
CA GLY A 170 27.49 13.96 16.91
C GLY A 170 26.73 12.73 16.39
N LEU A 171 25.44 12.90 16.11
CA LEU A 171 24.53 11.84 15.68
C LEU A 171 24.19 11.97 14.19
N ARG A 172 23.93 10.82 13.58
CA ARG A 172 23.40 10.71 12.22
C ARG A 172 22.22 9.75 12.22
N GLU A 173 21.18 10.18 11.54
CA GLU A 173 20.00 9.35 11.34
C GLU A 173 20.29 8.13 10.46
N HIS A 174 19.83 6.97 10.94
CA HIS A 174 19.71 5.74 10.20
C HIS A 174 18.22 5.45 9.99
N GLU A 175 17.79 5.54 8.73
CA GLU A 175 16.38 5.32 8.36
C GLU A 175 15.96 3.87 8.63
N ILE A 176 14.89 3.72 9.41
CA ILE A 176 14.22 2.46 9.68
C ILE A 176 13.03 2.33 8.72
N ARG A 177 12.64 1.09 8.44
CA ARG A 177 11.46 0.82 7.61
C ARG A 177 10.21 1.42 8.29
N PRO A 178 9.37 2.20 7.58
CA PRO A 178 8.16 2.78 8.15
C PRO A 178 7.01 1.77 8.21
N ASP A 179 7.13 0.82 9.13
CA ASP A 179 6.10 -0.14 9.48
C ASP A 179 5.82 -0.11 11.00
N GLY A 180 4.85 -0.91 11.45
CA GLY A 180 4.50 -1.00 12.87
C GLY A 180 5.57 -1.65 13.76
N HIS A 181 6.71 -2.04 13.20
CA HIS A 181 7.85 -2.56 13.95
C HIS A 181 8.97 -1.52 14.10
N CYS A 182 8.78 -0.27 13.67
CA CYS A 182 9.82 0.75 13.64
C CYS A 182 10.50 0.98 14.99
N LEU A 183 9.75 1.11 16.10
CA LEU A 183 10.32 1.28 17.44
C LEU A 183 11.31 0.15 17.78
N PHE A 184 10.83 -1.09 17.71
CA PHE A 184 11.63 -2.27 18.07
C PHE A 184 12.81 -2.48 17.12
N SER A 185 12.66 -2.09 15.84
CA SER A 185 13.74 -2.16 14.85
C SER A 185 14.81 -1.09 15.13
N ALA A 186 14.40 0.13 15.49
CA ALA A 186 15.32 1.21 15.86
C ALA A 186 16.09 0.87 17.14
N VAL A 187 15.41 0.32 18.16
CA VAL A 187 16.06 -0.17 19.38
C VAL A 187 17.00 -1.34 19.08
N ALA A 188 16.58 -2.34 18.29
CA ALA A 188 17.45 -3.46 17.92
C ALA A 188 18.73 -3.01 17.22
N ASP A 189 18.61 -2.03 16.30
CA ASP A 189 19.75 -1.41 15.64
C ASP A 189 20.70 -0.74 16.63
N GLN A 190 20.16 0.08 17.54
CA GLN A 190 20.93 0.77 18.55
C GLN A 190 21.64 -0.18 19.53
N LEU A 191 20.96 -1.23 20.00
CA LEU A 191 21.55 -2.23 20.88
C LEU A 191 22.75 -2.90 20.23
N ALA A 192 22.70 -3.16 18.92
CA ALA A 192 23.84 -3.65 18.17
C ALA A 192 24.98 -2.62 18.07
N GLN A 193 24.67 -1.31 17.93
CA GLN A 193 25.69 -0.26 17.90
C GLN A 193 26.42 -0.08 19.24
N VAL A 194 25.75 -0.36 20.36
CA VAL A 194 26.34 -0.26 21.71
C VAL A 194 26.83 -1.60 22.26
N ASP A 195 26.94 -2.64 21.43
CA ASP A 195 27.38 -3.99 21.84
C ASP A 195 26.56 -4.58 23.00
N VAL A 196 25.24 -4.38 23.00
CA VAL A 196 24.31 -5.08 23.91
C VAL A 196 23.78 -6.32 23.19
N PRO A 197 24.06 -7.53 23.69
CA PRO A 197 23.66 -8.75 23.02
C PRO A 197 22.13 -8.92 23.05
N LEU A 198 21.56 -9.22 21.89
CA LEU A 198 20.21 -9.74 21.80
C LEU A 198 20.28 -11.25 22.03
N ASP A 199 19.52 -11.76 23.00
CA ASP A 199 19.35 -13.20 23.18
C ASP A 199 18.43 -13.76 22.08
N THR A 200 18.98 -13.79 20.86
CA THR A 200 18.40 -14.44 19.71
C THR A 200 18.67 -15.93 19.90
N GLY A 201 17.80 -16.61 20.66
CA GLY A 201 17.98 -17.99 21.10
C GLY A 201 18.72 -18.87 20.09
N SER A 202 19.88 -19.38 20.52
CA SER A 202 20.69 -20.30 19.73
C SER A 202 19.97 -21.65 19.66
N GLY A 203 19.44 -22.06 18.49
CA GLY A 203 18.87 -23.41 18.40
C GLY A 203 18.30 -23.87 17.07
N ASP A 204 17.72 -22.99 16.26
CA ASP A 204 17.16 -23.37 14.96
C ASP A 204 17.73 -22.44 13.89
N GLY A 205 18.22 -22.98 12.78
CA GLY A 205 18.98 -22.25 11.75
C GLY A 205 18.24 -21.10 11.05
N SER A 206 17.02 -20.75 11.51
CA SER A 206 16.31 -19.53 11.13
C SER A 206 16.84 -18.34 11.94
N LYS A 207 17.60 -17.44 11.30
CA LYS A 207 17.89 -16.12 11.87
C LYS A 207 16.59 -15.32 11.94
N GLU A 208 15.95 -15.34 13.10
CA GLU A 208 14.80 -14.47 13.38
C GLU A 208 15.23 -13.00 13.26
N ALA A 209 14.34 -12.14 12.76
CA ALA A 209 14.62 -10.72 12.65
C ALA A 209 14.81 -10.10 14.06
N PRO A 210 15.88 -9.30 14.30
CA PRO A 210 16.22 -8.78 15.63
C PRO A 210 15.09 -8.08 16.38
N TYR A 211 14.25 -7.33 15.66
CA TYR A 211 13.12 -6.61 16.25
C TYR A 211 12.10 -7.53 16.94
N LYS A 212 11.98 -8.80 16.51
CA LYS A 212 11.06 -9.76 17.14
C LYS A 212 11.55 -10.16 18.53
N THR A 213 12.85 -10.33 18.71
CA THR A 213 13.45 -10.58 20.03
C THR A 213 13.21 -9.39 20.95
N VAL A 214 13.47 -8.17 20.48
CA VAL A 214 13.25 -6.94 21.25
C VAL A 214 11.78 -6.78 21.65
N ARG A 215 10.86 -7.02 20.70
CA ARG A 215 9.41 -7.00 20.94
C ARG A 215 8.96 -8.02 21.99
N ARG A 216 9.41 -9.27 21.88
CA ARG A 216 9.10 -10.32 22.87
C ARG A 216 9.62 -9.97 24.25
N ARG A 217 10.83 -9.38 24.34
CA ARG A 217 11.43 -8.98 25.60
C ARG A 217 10.67 -7.83 26.26
N ALA A 218 10.24 -6.82 25.50
CA ALA A 218 9.40 -5.75 26.02
C ALA A 218 8.08 -6.30 26.59
N ALA A 219 7.35 -7.07 25.77
CA ALA A 219 6.05 -7.64 26.17
C ALA A 219 6.18 -8.55 27.40
N GLY A 220 7.20 -9.42 27.45
CA GLY A 220 7.42 -10.30 28.60
C GLY A 220 7.83 -9.54 29.87
N TYR A 221 8.51 -8.40 29.76
CA TYR A 221 8.81 -7.55 30.91
C TYR A 221 7.54 -6.86 31.44
N ILE A 222 6.71 -6.33 30.55
CA ILE A 222 5.41 -5.73 30.91
C ILE A 222 4.51 -6.75 31.60
N GLU A 223 4.46 -7.99 31.07
CA GLU A 223 3.72 -9.10 31.68
C GLU A 223 4.22 -9.43 33.10
N ALA A 224 5.54 -9.50 33.28
CA ALA A 224 6.16 -9.81 34.57
C ALA A 224 5.99 -8.70 35.63
N HIS A 225 5.80 -7.45 35.20
CA HIS A 225 5.61 -6.29 36.07
C HIS A 225 4.19 -5.71 35.92
N GLY A 226 3.20 -6.57 35.68
CA GLY A 226 1.83 -6.16 35.37
C GLY A 226 1.19 -5.23 36.40
N ASP A 227 1.61 -5.29 37.66
CA ASP A 227 1.17 -4.39 38.74
C ASP A 227 1.56 -2.92 38.48
N VAL A 228 2.69 -2.67 37.84
CA VAL A 228 3.16 -1.33 37.47
C VAL A 228 2.49 -0.85 36.17
N TYR A 229 2.30 -1.75 35.20
CA TYR A 229 1.87 -1.37 33.85
C TYR A 229 0.36 -1.37 33.67
N ALA A 230 -0.39 -2.26 34.34
CA ALA A 230 -1.82 -2.45 34.08
C ALA A 230 -2.66 -1.19 34.30
N GLY A 231 -2.25 -0.29 35.21
CA GLY A 231 -2.94 0.98 35.44
C GLY A 231 -2.86 1.99 34.28
N PHE A 232 -1.95 1.76 33.33
CA PHE A 232 -1.76 2.60 32.14
C PHE A 232 -2.37 2.00 30.88
N LEU A 233 -2.92 0.78 30.95
CA LEU A 233 -3.50 0.08 29.81
C LEU A 233 -5.01 0.31 29.75
N GLU A 234 -5.53 0.53 28.54
CA GLU A 234 -6.98 0.63 28.30
C GLU A 234 -7.67 -0.75 28.20
N GLU A 235 -6.87 -1.78 27.90
CA GLU A 235 -7.31 -3.17 27.75
C GLU A 235 -6.69 -4.07 28.83
N ASP A 236 -7.10 -5.33 28.89
CA ASP A 236 -6.51 -6.27 29.84
C ASP A 236 -5.04 -6.57 29.50
N LEU A 237 -4.22 -6.75 30.54
CA LEU A 237 -2.78 -6.95 30.41
C LEU A 237 -2.43 -8.12 29.48
N GLY A 238 -3.17 -9.23 29.56
CA GLY A 238 -2.89 -10.43 28.76
C GLY A 238 -3.12 -10.18 27.26
N SER A 239 -4.24 -9.56 26.91
CA SER A 239 -4.55 -9.16 25.54
C SER A 239 -3.54 -8.16 25.01
N TYR A 240 -3.19 -7.14 25.80
CA TYR A 240 -2.17 -6.16 25.43
C TYR A 240 -0.82 -6.82 25.13
N VAL A 241 -0.33 -7.67 26.04
CA VAL A 241 0.95 -8.38 25.90
C VAL A 241 0.93 -9.28 24.66
N ALA A 242 -0.15 -10.04 24.43
CA ALA A 242 -0.27 -10.91 23.26
C ALA A 242 -0.27 -10.09 21.96
N LYS A 243 -1.07 -9.02 21.89
CA LYS A 243 -1.12 -8.11 20.74
C LYS A 243 0.25 -7.47 20.47
N MET A 244 0.89 -6.94 21.52
CA MET A 244 2.20 -6.31 21.42
C MET A 244 3.28 -7.30 20.99
N ARG A 245 3.23 -8.55 21.46
CA ARG A 245 4.20 -9.60 21.14
C ARG A 245 4.05 -10.14 19.71
N ASP A 246 2.83 -10.43 19.31
CA ASP A 246 2.53 -11.30 18.16
C ASP A 246 2.14 -10.53 16.88
N THR A 247 1.93 -9.22 16.97
CA THR A 247 1.47 -8.39 15.83
C THR A 247 2.45 -7.26 15.49
N ALA A 248 2.05 -6.44 14.51
CA ALA A 248 2.73 -5.18 14.17
C ALA A 248 2.14 -3.97 14.91
N GLU A 249 1.59 -4.18 16.12
CA GLU A 249 1.15 -3.08 16.97
C GLU A 249 2.31 -2.11 17.23
N TRP A 250 1.99 -0.83 17.17
CA TRP A 250 2.93 0.26 17.40
C TRP A 250 3.30 0.29 18.87
N GLY A 251 4.60 0.35 19.15
CA GLY A 251 5.08 0.54 20.52
C GLY A 251 5.24 2.03 20.83
N GLY A 252 5.18 2.38 22.10
CA GLY A 252 5.38 3.74 22.58
C GLY A 252 6.12 3.79 23.91
N GLN A 253 5.63 4.65 24.81
CA GLN A 253 6.32 4.94 26.08
C GLN A 253 6.44 3.74 27.01
N LEU A 254 5.41 2.89 27.09
CA LEU A 254 5.42 1.72 27.96
C LEU A 254 6.47 0.70 27.48
N GLU A 255 6.53 0.47 26.18
CA GLU A 255 7.55 -0.41 25.57
C GLU A 255 8.95 0.16 25.77
N LEU A 256 9.14 1.47 25.59
CA LEU A 256 10.43 2.12 25.81
C LEU A 256 10.91 1.98 27.25
N LEU A 257 10.02 2.19 28.23
CA LEU A 257 10.32 2.00 29.64
C LEU A 257 10.68 0.54 29.94
N ALA A 258 9.90 -0.41 29.42
CA ALA A 258 10.18 -1.83 29.57
C ALA A 258 11.54 -2.19 28.94
N LEU A 259 11.85 -1.67 27.75
CA LEU A 259 13.10 -1.93 27.05
C LEU A 259 14.32 -1.34 27.75
N ALA A 260 14.20 -0.12 28.31
CA ALA A 260 15.25 0.48 29.12
C ALA A 260 15.62 -0.44 30.30
N ASN A 261 14.60 -0.96 30.99
CA ASN A 261 14.75 -1.88 32.11
C ASN A 261 15.33 -3.24 31.70
N VAL A 262 14.78 -3.86 30.64
CA VAL A 262 15.23 -5.17 30.14
C VAL A 262 16.71 -5.17 29.77
N TYR A 263 17.15 -4.13 29.06
CA TYR A 263 18.51 -4.07 28.50
C TYR A 263 19.48 -3.28 29.37
N GLY A 264 19.01 -2.64 30.45
CA GLY A 264 19.84 -1.80 31.31
C GLY A 264 20.44 -0.60 30.58
N VAL A 265 19.72 -0.04 29.61
CA VAL A 265 20.18 1.06 28.76
C VAL A 265 19.39 2.33 29.03
N GLU A 266 20.04 3.48 28.87
CA GLU A 266 19.37 4.78 28.87
C GLU A 266 18.95 5.13 27.43
N ILE A 267 17.67 5.40 27.21
CA ILE A 267 17.12 5.69 25.90
C ILE A 267 16.88 7.20 25.77
N HIS A 268 17.53 7.80 24.78
CA HIS A 268 17.35 9.21 24.42
C HIS A 268 16.47 9.28 23.17
N VAL A 269 15.27 9.82 23.31
CA VAL A 269 14.34 10.03 22.20
C VAL A 269 14.36 11.50 21.84
N VAL A 270 14.93 11.83 20.68
CA VAL A 270 14.92 13.19 20.16
C VAL A 270 13.60 13.40 19.43
N GLN A 271 12.86 14.43 19.84
CA GLN A 271 11.61 14.85 19.21
C GLN A 271 11.56 16.37 19.16
N ASP A 272 11.24 16.93 17.99
CA ASP A 272 11.19 18.37 17.75
C ASP A 272 12.49 19.09 18.18
N ARG A 273 12.48 19.80 19.31
CA ARG A 273 13.65 20.53 19.87
C ARG A 273 14.11 19.97 21.21
N ASP A 274 13.41 18.98 21.73
CA ASP A 274 13.65 18.40 23.04
C ASP A 274 14.19 16.98 22.91
N THR A 275 14.69 16.45 24.02
CA THR A 275 15.15 15.07 24.12
C THR A 275 14.56 14.48 25.38
N GLU A 276 13.69 13.50 25.20
CA GLU A 276 13.19 12.70 26.29
C GLU A 276 14.23 11.66 26.68
N VAL A 277 14.47 11.51 27.99
CA VAL A 277 15.45 10.56 28.52
C VAL A 277 14.71 9.56 29.38
N ILE A 278 14.74 8.30 28.96
CA ILE A 278 14.10 7.18 29.65
C ILE A 278 15.21 6.35 30.29
N GLN A 279 15.18 6.28 31.62
CA GLN A 279 16.16 5.57 32.43
C GLN A 279 15.57 4.26 32.95
N PRO A 280 16.39 3.20 33.08
CA PRO A 280 15.98 1.99 33.78
C PRO A 280 15.75 2.29 35.26
N SER A 281 14.75 1.63 35.84
CA SER A 281 14.45 1.61 37.27
C SER A 281 15.63 1.04 38.06
N ASP A 282 15.93 1.64 39.21
CA ASP A 282 17.07 1.28 40.09
C ASP A 282 16.72 0.08 41.00
N ASP A 283 16.17 -1.00 40.43
CA ASP A 283 15.56 -2.10 41.19
C ASP A 283 16.57 -3.17 41.68
N GLY A 284 17.80 -2.75 42.01
CA GLY A 284 18.75 -3.57 42.76
C GLY A 284 19.64 -4.52 41.96
N HIS A 285 19.67 -4.42 40.63
CA HIS A 285 20.77 -4.98 39.85
C HIS A 285 22.02 -4.09 40.00
N ASP A 286 23.14 -4.74 40.34
CA ASP A 286 24.38 -4.16 40.84
C ASP A 286 24.67 -2.71 40.43
N LYS A 287 24.93 -1.89 41.45
CA LYS A 287 25.53 -0.56 41.37
C LYS A 287 26.96 -0.62 40.82
N GLN A 288 27.13 -1.07 39.59
CA GLN A 288 28.22 -0.55 38.79
C GLN A 288 27.74 0.79 38.27
N GLU A 289 28.17 1.83 38.98
CA GLU A 289 28.28 3.22 38.57
C GLU A 289 29.25 3.37 37.36
N GLY A 290 29.21 2.40 36.45
CA GLY A 290 29.83 2.45 35.13
C GLY A 290 28.85 3.06 34.15
N ASP A 291 29.38 3.66 33.08
CA ASP A 291 28.59 4.28 32.00
C ASP A 291 27.47 3.34 31.53
N LYS A 292 26.24 3.58 32.01
CA LYS A 292 25.03 2.94 31.46
C LYS A 292 25.04 3.24 29.96
N LYS A 293 24.95 2.20 29.14
CA LYS A 293 25.01 2.35 27.68
C LYS A 293 23.82 3.20 27.24
N ARG A 294 24.09 4.21 26.41
CA ARG A 294 23.08 5.17 25.93
C ARG A 294 22.73 4.86 24.49
N ILE A 295 21.45 4.71 24.21
CA ILE A 295 20.94 4.56 22.86
C ILE A 295 20.12 5.78 22.46
N TRP A 296 20.14 6.10 21.17
CA TRP A 296 19.53 7.32 20.63
C TRP A 296 18.54 6.98 19.53
N LEU A 297 17.33 7.54 19.64
CA LEU A 297 16.24 7.38 18.69
C LEU A 297 15.78 8.76 18.23
N ALA A 298 15.31 8.85 16.99
CA ALA A 298 14.59 10.02 16.50
C ALA A 298 13.13 9.65 16.33
N TYR A 299 12.24 10.50 16.85
CA TYR A 299 10.82 10.31 16.78
C TYR A 299 10.16 11.39 15.92
N TYR A 300 9.38 10.94 14.93
CA TYR A 300 8.62 11.78 14.01
C TYR A 300 7.14 11.55 14.27
N ARG A 301 6.34 12.62 14.32
CA ARG A 301 4.89 12.51 14.55
C ARG A 301 4.10 12.57 13.25
N HIS A 302 4.58 13.35 12.27
CA HIS A 302 3.85 13.61 11.02
C HIS A 302 4.68 13.29 9.77
N GLY A 303 5.91 12.80 9.95
CA GLY A 303 6.86 12.62 8.86
C GLY A 303 6.60 11.42 7.94
N TYR A 304 5.72 10.49 8.32
CA TYR A 304 5.52 9.23 7.61
C TYR A 304 4.05 9.00 7.25
N GLY A 305 3.80 8.29 6.14
CA GLY A 305 2.45 8.08 5.61
C GLY A 305 1.50 7.32 6.54
N LEU A 306 2.02 6.67 7.59
CA LEU A 306 1.25 6.01 8.64
C LEU A 306 1.13 6.84 9.94
N GLY A 307 1.72 8.05 9.98
CA GLY A 307 1.77 8.91 11.16
C GLY A 307 3.15 8.87 11.83
N GLU A 308 3.17 8.42 13.09
CA GLU A 308 4.35 8.43 13.94
C GLU A 308 5.41 7.39 13.51
N HIS A 309 6.69 7.65 13.81
CA HIS A 309 7.77 6.78 13.37
C HIS A 309 9.05 6.97 14.18
N TYR A 310 9.78 5.86 14.38
CA TYR A 310 11.09 5.86 15.04
C TYR A 310 12.20 5.50 14.06
N ASN A 311 13.24 6.35 14.02
CA ASN A 311 14.52 6.06 13.41
C ASN A 311 15.62 5.84 14.46
N SER A 312 16.69 5.17 14.06
CA SER A 312 17.88 4.99 14.88
C SER A 312 18.84 6.17 14.69
N LEU A 313 19.48 6.66 15.75
CA LEU A 313 20.50 7.72 15.68
C LEU A 313 21.87 7.17 16.03
N ARG A 314 22.74 7.02 15.03
CA ARG A 314 24.08 6.45 15.21
C ARG A 314 25.12 7.54 15.43
N LYS A 315 26.17 7.25 16.18
CA LYS A 315 27.30 8.17 16.33
C LYS A 315 28.02 8.35 14.99
N VAL A 316 28.37 9.60 14.68
CA VAL A 316 29.24 9.94 13.56
C VAL A 316 30.67 9.57 13.97
N ALA A 317 31.24 8.55 13.33
CA ALA A 317 32.63 8.14 13.50
C ALA A 317 33.61 9.18 12.92
#